data_AF-A0A3S4H8M0-F1
#
_entry.id   AF-A0A3S4H8M0-F1
#
_cell.length_a   1.000
_cell.length_b   1.000
_cell.length_c   1.000
_cell.angle_alpha   90.00
_cell.angle_beta   90.00
_cell.angle_gamma   90.00
#
_symmetry.space_group_name_H-M   'P 1'
#
loop_
_entity.id
_entity.type
_entity.pdbx_description
1 polymer ?
#
loop_
_entity_poly.entity_id
_entity_poly.type
_entity_poly.pdbx_seq_one_letter_code
_entity_poly.pdbx_strand_id
1 'polypeptide(L)'
;MQSSTGTMMERVSSGENLIGYNILGSYAEARAKNDPSLGIAYPKDYVLVLSRVSFISQESEHPNAAKLWLDYVLSEKGQQILASQADIPSIRRDIAGKNDIDGMTALLGKALKPIPVNETLLDYLQPQKRLQFIKQWRSAAAK
;
A
#
# COMPACT_ATOMS: atom_id res chain seq x y z
N MET A 1 3.65 -18.80 -3.88
CA MET A 1 2.70 -17.87 -3.26
C MET A 1 3.31 -17.50 -1.94
N GLN A 2 4.09 -16.45 -2.01
CA GLN A 2 4.72 -15.76 -0.91
C GLN A 2 3.67 -14.79 -0.37
N SER A 3 3.57 -14.66 0.95
CA SER A 3 2.50 -13.90 1.60
C SER A 3 2.88 -12.46 1.93
N SER A 4 4.15 -12.06 1.74
CA SER A 4 4.63 -10.72 2.10
C SER A 4 5.38 -10.05 0.95
N THR A 5 5.21 -8.72 0.83
CA THR A 5 5.97 -7.88 -0.12
C THR A 5 7.48 -8.01 0.12
N GLY A 6 7.93 -7.99 1.38
CA GLY A 6 9.35 -8.11 1.71
C GLY A 6 9.98 -9.39 1.15
N THR A 7 9.36 -10.56 1.40
CA THR A 7 9.87 -11.83 0.89
C THR A 7 9.87 -11.89 -0.64
N MET A 8 8.84 -11.32 -1.29
CA MET A 8 8.81 -11.26 -2.75
C MET A 8 9.95 -10.40 -3.31
N MET A 9 10.23 -9.24 -2.70
CA MET A 9 11.32 -8.36 -3.14
C MET A 9 12.69 -9.01 -2.94
N GLU A 10 12.96 -9.67 -1.81
CA GLU A 10 14.24 -10.36 -1.61
C GLU A 10 14.52 -11.41 -2.68
N ARG A 11 13.49 -12.14 -3.10
CA ARG A 11 13.60 -13.15 -4.17
C ARG A 11 13.78 -12.55 -5.55
N VAL A 12 13.22 -11.36 -5.79
CA VAL A 12 13.48 -10.63 -7.04
C VAL A 12 14.89 -10.08 -7.05
N SER A 13 15.33 -9.46 -5.96
CA SER A 13 16.68 -8.92 -5.77
C SER A 13 17.76 -10.01 -5.91
N SER A 14 17.52 -11.21 -5.36
CA SER A 14 18.46 -12.33 -5.47
C SER A 14 18.47 -13.02 -6.84
N GLY A 15 17.52 -12.69 -7.73
CA GLY A 15 17.32 -13.37 -9.00
C GLY A 15 16.63 -14.74 -8.89
N GLU A 16 16.19 -15.17 -7.71
CA GLU A 16 15.40 -16.40 -7.54
C GLU A 16 14.05 -16.31 -8.28
N ASN A 17 13.46 -15.10 -8.32
CA ASN A 17 12.29 -14.78 -9.11
C ASN A 17 12.61 -13.64 -10.08
N LEU A 18 12.13 -13.72 -11.32
CA LEU A 18 12.32 -12.63 -12.29
C LEU A 18 11.32 -11.48 -12.11
N ILE A 19 10.12 -11.78 -11.58
CA ILE A 19 9.01 -10.82 -11.47
C ILE A 19 8.29 -11.00 -10.13
N GLY A 20 7.99 -9.87 -9.48
CA GLY A 20 7.02 -9.77 -8.39
C GLY A 20 5.76 -9.06 -8.87
N TYR A 21 4.57 -9.58 -8.53
CA TYR A 21 3.28 -9.00 -8.89
C TYR A 21 2.50 -8.58 -7.65
N ASN A 22 1.77 -7.45 -7.72
CA ASN A 22 1.08 -6.82 -6.59
C ASN A 22 2.00 -6.50 -5.39
N ILE A 23 3.20 -6.02 -5.69
CA ILE A 23 4.17 -5.52 -4.71
C ILE A 23 3.75 -4.12 -4.25
N LEU A 24 3.85 -3.82 -2.96
CA LEU A 24 3.59 -2.46 -2.45
C LEU A 24 4.63 -1.47 -3.01
N GLY A 25 4.15 -0.50 -3.80
CA GLY A 25 4.99 0.51 -4.46
C GLY A 25 5.94 1.23 -3.49
N SER A 26 5.44 1.70 -2.34
CA SER A 26 6.27 2.38 -1.32
C SER A 26 7.49 1.56 -0.88
N TYR A 27 7.36 0.23 -0.82
CA TYR A 27 8.46 -0.66 -0.41
C TYR A 27 9.44 -0.86 -1.56
N ALA A 28 8.92 -1.07 -2.77
CA ALA A 28 9.73 -1.25 -3.96
C ALA A 28 10.53 0.02 -4.26
N GLU A 29 9.91 1.19 -4.20
CA GLU A 29 10.52 2.50 -4.42
C GLU A 29 11.63 2.78 -3.39
N ALA A 30 11.36 2.54 -2.10
CA ALA A 30 12.36 2.68 -1.05
C ALA A 30 13.57 1.76 -1.27
N ARG A 31 13.34 0.50 -1.65
CA ARG A 31 14.42 -0.49 -1.86
C ARG A 31 15.22 -0.19 -3.13
N ALA A 32 14.56 0.16 -4.22
CA ALA A 32 15.18 0.44 -5.53
C ALA A 32 16.14 1.64 -5.48
N LYS A 33 15.95 2.59 -4.54
CA LYS A 33 16.93 3.68 -4.31
C LYS A 33 18.34 3.18 -4.01
N ASN A 34 18.46 2.02 -3.38
CA ASN A 34 19.74 1.46 -2.91
C ASN A 34 20.05 0.08 -3.50
N ASP A 35 19.19 -0.45 -4.38
CA ASP A 35 19.36 -1.76 -5.00
C ASP A 35 19.20 -1.66 -6.53
N PRO A 36 20.32 -1.59 -7.28
CA PRO A 36 20.28 -1.44 -8.73
C PRO A 36 19.77 -2.69 -9.46
N SER A 37 19.60 -3.83 -8.78
CA SER A 37 19.01 -5.03 -9.37
C SER A 37 17.48 -4.93 -9.53
N LEU A 38 16.84 -3.96 -8.86
CA LEU A 38 15.39 -3.82 -8.83
C LEU A 38 14.91 -2.75 -9.81
N GLY A 39 14.07 -3.18 -10.77
CA GLY A 39 13.25 -2.30 -11.59
C GLY A 39 11.82 -2.24 -11.09
N ILE A 40 11.14 -1.10 -11.32
CA ILE A 40 9.72 -0.92 -11.01
C ILE A 40 8.98 -0.63 -12.31
N ALA A 41 7.90 -1.36 -12.55
CA ALA A 41 7.01 -1.15 -13.68
C ALA A 41 5.57 -0.99 -13.16
N TYR A 42 4.96 0.16 -13.43
CA TYR A 42 3.53 0.36 -13.19
C TYR A 42 2.73 -0.12 -14.41
N PRO A 43 1.72 -0.98 -14.22
CA PRO A 43 0.83 -1.37 -15.31
C PRO A 43 0.08 -0.16 -15.90
N LYS A 44 -0.17 -0.19 -17.21
CA LYS A 44 -0.83 0.91 -17.95
C LYS A 44 -2.35 0.80 -17.95
N ASP A 45 -2.88 -0.39 -17.76
CA ASP A 45 -4.30 -0.70 -17.71
C ASP A 45 -4.92 -0.25 -16.38
N TYR A 46 -4.34 -0.66 -15.25
CA TYR A 46 -4.72 -0.16 -13.94
C TYR A 46 -3.65 -0.36 -12.87
N VAL A 47 -3.67 0.51 -11.85
CA VAL A 47 -2.87 0.42 -10.63
C VAL A 47 -3.79 0.55 -9.43
N LEU A 48 -3.91 -0.51 -8.63
CA LEU A 48 -4.69 -0.47 -7.38
C LEU A 48 -3.96 0.39 -6.35
N VAL A 49 -4.67 1.33 -5.74
CA VAL A 49 -4.15 2.18 -4.67
C VAL A 49 -4.90 1.88 -3.39
N LEU A 50 -4.21 1.29 -2.41
CA LEU A 50 -4.76 1.05 -1.08
C LEU A 50 -4.31 2.14 -0.11
N SER A 51 -5.18 2.47 0.84
CA SER A 51 -4.86 3.36 1.95
C SER A 51 -4.48 2.54 3.17
N ARG A 52 -3.48 3.00 3.93
CA ARG A 52 -3.23 2.49 5.28
C ARG A 52 -4.28 3.09 6.21
N VAL A 53 -5.08 2.25 6.84
CA VAL A 53 -6.16 2.68 7.73
C VAL A 53 -5.78 2.42 9.18
N SER A 54 -6.07 3.38 10.06
CA SER A 54 -5.81 3.29 11.49
C SER A 54 -7.09 3.50 12.27
N PHE A 55 -7.27 2.74 13.35
CA PHE A 55 -8.43 2.79 14.23
C PHE A 55 -7.98 2.83 15.68
N ILE A 56 -8.73 3.50 16.54
CA ILE A 56 -8.56 3.43 17.99
C ILE A 56 -9.56 2.41 18.51
N SER A 57 -9.08 1.34 19.15
CA SER A 57 -9.95 0.33 19.76
C SER A 57 -10.83 0.96 20.83
N GLN A 58 -12.09 0.52 20.92
CA GLN A 58 -12.98 0.90 22.03
C GLN A 58 -12.45 0.40 23.37
N GLU A 59 -11.65 -0.68 23.36
CA GLU A 59 -11.01 -1.29 24.53
C GLU A 59 -9.61 -0.72 24.81
N SER A 60 -9.23 0.38 24.16
CA SER A 60 -7.92 0.99 24.37
C SER A 60 -7.73 1.42 25.83
N GLU A 61 -6.73 0.87 26.52
CA GLU A 61 -6.35 1.27 27.89
C GLU A 61 -5.88 2.74 27.98
N HIS A 62 -5.37 3.29 26.87
CA HIS A 62 -4.84 4.66 26.79
C HIS A 62 -5.43 5.45 25.61
N PRO A 63 -6.75 5.74 25.62
CA PRO A 63 -7.43 6.32 24.46
C PRO A 63 -6.93 7.72 24.11
N ASN A 64 -6.49 8.50 25.09
CA ASN A 64 -5.95 9.85 24.84
C ASN A 64 -4.57 9.80 24.17
N ALA A 65 -3.71 8.85 24.56
CA ALA A 65 -2.41 8.66 23.91
C ALA A 65 -2.60 8.15 22.47
N ALA A 66 -3.55 7.24 22.26
CA ALA A 66 -3.89 6.75 20.92
C ALA A 66 -4.42 7.88 20.01
N LYS A 67 -5.26 8.79 20.52
CA LYS A 67 -5.71 9.99 19.80
C LYS A 67 -4.55 10.89 19.44
N LEU A 68 -3.68 11.20 20.41
CA LEU A 68 -2.50 12.04 20.19
C LEU A 68 -1.59 11.45 19.10
N TRP A 69 -1.37 10.12 19.11
CA TRP A 69 -0.60 9.44 18.08
C TRP A 69 -1.26 9.53 16.71
N LEU A 70 -2.57 9.28 16.62
CA LEU A 70 -3.30 9.37 15.37
C LEU A 70 -3.27 10.80 14.80
N ASP A 71 -3.48 11.80 15.65
CA ASP A 71 -3.38 13.22 15.29
C ASP A 71 -1.97 13.55 14.79
N TYR A 72 -0.92 13.03 15.44
CA TYR A 72 0.46 13.20 14.99
C TYR A 72 0.70 12.58 13.62
N VAL A 73 0.26 11.35 13.37
CA VAL A 73 0.41 10.67 12.07
C VAL A 73 -0.30 11.45 10.94
N LEU A 74 -1.45 12.09 11.24
CA LEU A 74 -2.23 12.89 10.30
C LEU A 74 -1.78 14.35 10.18
N SER A 75 -0.94 14.82 11.11
CA SER A 75 -0.39 16.17 11.09
C SER A 75 0.51 16.41 9.89
N GLU A 76 0.75 17.67 9.57
CA GLU A 76 1.73 18.08 8.54
C GLU A 76 3.09 17.42 8.78
N LYS A 77 3.60 17.46 10.02
CA LYS A 77 4.89 16.86 10.38
C LYS A 77 4.91 15.34 10.18
N GLY A 78 3.87 14.63 10.63
CA GLY A 78 3.78 13.18 10.46
C GLY A 78 3.72 12.79 8.98
N GLN A 79 2.93 13.51 8.20
CA GLN A 79 2.78 13.28 6.77
C GLN A 79 4.04 13.66 5.97
N GLN A 80 4.76 14.70 6.37
CA GLN A 80 6.07 15.03 5.80
C GLN A 80 7.08 13.89 6.02
N ILE A 81 7.12 13.30 7.22
CA ILE A 81 7.99 12.15 7.51
C ILE A 81 7.61 10.95 6.64
N LEU A 82 6.32 10.64 6.53
CA LEU A 82 5.83 9.55 5.68
C LEU A 82 6.25 9.72 4.22
N ALA A 83 6.03 10.91 3.65
CA ALA A 83 6.32 11.21 2.26
C ALA A 83 7.82 11.25 1.95
N SER A 84 8.64 11.81 2.85
CA SER A 84 10.07 12.06 2.56
C SER A 84 11.03 10.99 3.06
N GLN A 85 10.68 10.25 4.11
CA GLN A 85 11.59 9.28 4.75
C GLN A 85 11.12 7.84 4.65
N ALA A 86 9.81 7.60 4.50
CA ALA A 86 9.24 6.25 4.45
C ALA A 86 8.71 5.84 3.05
N ASP A 87 8.83 6.73 2.05
CA ASP A 87 8.28 6.55 0.71
C ASP A 87 6.78 6.22 0.69
N ILE A 88 6.04 6.67 1.72
CA ILE A 88 4.59 6.50 1.80
C ILE A 88 3.95 7.80 1.30
N PRO A 89 3.20 7.77 0.18
CA PRO A 89 2.56 8.97 -0.33
C PRO A 89 1.66 9.63 0.72
N SER A 90 1.80 10.95 0.86
CA SER A 90 0.96 11.71 1.79
C SER A 90 -0.50 11.77 1.30
N ILE A 91 -1.43 11.76 2.26
CA ILE A 91 -2.85 12.04 2.02
C ILE A 91 -3.18 13.54 2.08
N ARG A 92 -2.23 14.37 2.53
CA ARG A 92 -2.37 15.83 2.58
C ARG A 92 -1.88 16.46 1.28
N ARG A 93 -2.39 17.65 0.96
CA ARG A 93 -2.01 18.44 -0.22
C ARG A 93 -1.06 19.60 0.08
N ASP A 94 -0.74 19.82 1.36
CA ASP A 94 0.15 20.89 1.82
C ASP A 94 1.55 20.37 2.19
N ILE A 95 1.91 19.15 1.76
CA ILE A 95 3.23 18.57 1.93
C ILE A 95 4.08 18.87 0.69
N ALA A 96 5.28 19.38 0.90
CA ALA A 96 6.18 19.68 -0.20
C ALA A 96 6.71 18.39 -0.85
N GLY A 97 6.65 18.31 -2.18
CA GLY A 97 7.21 17.20 -2.95
C GLY A 97 6.27 16.73 -4.05
N LYS A 98 6.47 15.47 -4.46
CA LYS A 98 5.59 14.75 -5.41
C LYS A 98 5.15 13.39 -4.87
N ASN A 99 5.51 13.07 -3.62
CA ASN A 99 5.14 11.81 -2.99
C ASN A 99 3.83 11.99 -2.23
N ASP A 100 2.78 12.25 -3.00
CA ASP A 100 1.42 12.53 -2.54
C ASP A 100 0.42 12.12 -3.64
N ILE A 101 -0.87 12.32 -3.38
CA ILE A 101 -1.95 11.95 -4.30
C ILE A 101 -1.82 12.68 -5.64
N ASP A 102 -1.44 13.96 -5.64
CA ASP A 102 -1.40 14.79 -6.84
C ASP A 102 -0.20 14.39 -7.71
N GLY A 103 0.95 14.11 -7.10
CA GLY A 103 2.14 13.59 -7.77
C GLY A 103 1.93 12.19 -8.35
N MET A 104 1.26 11.29 -7.61
CA MET A 104 0.84 9.98 -8.15
C MET A 104 -0.12 10.15 -9.33
N THR A 105 -1.07 11.08 -9.23
CA THR A 105 -2.04 11.36 -10.30
C THR A 105 -1.35 11.95 -11.53
N ALA A 106 -0.35 12.81 -11.36
CA ALA A 106 0.46 13.32 -12.45
C ALA A 106 1.29 12.22 -13.13
N LEU A 107 1.77 11.23 -12.37
CA LEU A 107 2.57 10.12 -12.89
C LEU A 107 1.73 9.07 -13.62
N LEU A 108 0.59 8.66 -13.03
CA LEU A 108 -0.16 7.47 -13.44
C LEU A 108 -1.55 7.79 -14.00
N GLY A 109 -2.05 9.01 -13.80
CA GLY A 109 -3.30 9.50 -14.37
C GLY A 109 -4.47 8.55 -14.16
N LYS A 110 -5.16 8.21 -15.26
CA LYS A 110 -6.36 7.36 -15.26
C LYS A 110 -6.11 5.89 -14.91
N ALA A 111 -4.86 5.46 -14.89
CA ALA A 111 -4.50 4.10 -14.48
C ALA A 111 -4.74 3.90 -12.98
N LEU A 112 -4.66 4.95 -12.16
CA LEU A 112 -4.93 4.84 -10.73
C LEU A 112 -6.38 4.39 -10.49
N LYS A 113 -6.52 3.37 -9.65
CA LYS A 113 -7.79 2.85 -9.11
C LYS A 113 -7.73 2.85 -7.59
N PRO A 114 -8.07 3.97 -6.94
CA PRO A 114 -8.15 4.05 -5.49
C PRO A 114 -9.22 3.12 -4.94
N ILE A 115 -8.88 2.39 -3.88
CA ILE A 115 -9.83 1.61 -3.11
C ILE A 115 -10.43 2.55 -2.05
N PRO A 116 -11.72 2.91 -2.16
CA PRO A 116 -12.33 3.83 -1.21
C PRO A 116 -12.45 3.18 0.17
N VAL A 117 -12.20 3.96 1.23
CA VAL A 117 -12.46 3.52 2.60
C VAL A 117 -13.90 3.87 2.96
N ASN A 118 -14.83 2.99 2.58
CA ASN A 118 -16.26 3.11 2.87
C ASN A 118 -16.92 1.73 3.02
N GLU A 119 -18.25 1.69 3.16
CA GLU A 119 -19.04 0.49 3.39
C GLU A 119 -18.85 -0.60 2.32
N THR A 120 -18.46 -0.24 1.10
CA THR A 120 -18.20 -1.21 0.02
C THR A 120 -17.06 -2.18 0.35
N LEU A 121 -16.16 -1.82 1.27
CA LEU A 121 -15.12 -2.73 1.75
C LEU A 121 -15.70 -3.91 2.54
N LEU A 122 -16.84 -3.73 3.19
CA LEU A 122 -17.48 -4.75 4.03
C LEU A 122 -17.99 -5.92 3.20
N ASP A 123 -18.37 -5.67 1.94
CA ASP A 123 -18.80 -6.73 1.02
C ASP A 123 -17.75 -7.82 0.86
N TYR A 124 -16.49 -7.44 0.74
CA TYR A 124 -15.38 -8.39 0.55
C TYR A 124 -14.86 -9.00 1.86
N LEU A 125 -15.33 -8.50 3.01
CA LEU A 125 -15.07 -9.08 4.33
C LEU A 125 -16.09 -10.15 4.73
N GLN A 126 -17.22 -10.27 4.02
CA GLN A 126 -18.19 -11.33 4.27
C GLN A 126 -17.52 -12.71 4.15
N PRO A 127 -17.59 -13.57 5.20
CA PRO A 127 -16.86 -14.82 5.23
C PRO A 127 -17.10 -15.71 4.01
N GLN A 128 -18.36 -15.81 3.55
CA GLN A 128 -18.73 -16.64 2.42
C GLN A 128 -18.09 -16.15 1.11
N LYS A 129 -18.24 -14.84 0.79
CA LYS A 129 -17.67 -14.23 -0.42
C LYS A 129 -16.14 -14.34 -0.42
N ARG A 130 -15.49 -14.06 0.71
CA ARG A 130 -14.03 -14.17 0.87
C ARG A 130 -13.54 -15.59 0.65
N LEU A 131 -14.19 -16.58 1.27
CA LEU A 131 -13.81 -17.99 1.11
C LEU A 131 -14.03 -18.48 -0.31
N GLN A 132 -15.14 -18.10 -0.95
CA GLN A 132 -15.42 -18.43 -2.35
C GLN A 132 -14.33 -17.86 -3.27
N PHE A 133 -13.97 -16.59 -3.10
CA PHE A 133 -12.91 -15.95 -3.88
C PHE A 133 -11.56 -16.67 -3.70
N ILE A 134 -11.16 -16.98 -2.46
CA ILE A 134 -9.89 -17.68 -2.20
C ILE A 134 -9.87 -19.07 -2.86
N LYS A 135 -10.99 -19.81 -2.83
CA LYS A 135 -11.12 -21.10 -3.51
C LYS A 135 -10.95 -20.96 -5.03
N GLN A 136 -11.64 -19.99 -5.64
CA GLN A 136 -11.51 -19.70 -7.07
C GLN A 136 -10.08 -19.31 -7.44
N TRP A 137 -9.44 -18.46 -6.65
CA TRP A 137 -8.05 -18.03 -6.86
C TRP A 137 -7.08 -19.20 -6.83
N ARG A 138 -7.19 -20.10 -5.84
CA ARG A 138 -6.34 -21.29 -5.74
C ARG A 138 -6.51 -22.20 -6.95
N SER A 139 -7.75 -22.51 -7.31
CA SER A 139 -8.08 -23.34 -8.48
C SER A 139 -7.53 -22.74 -9.77
N ALA A 140 -7.64 -21.43 -9.98
CA ALA A 140 -7.12 -20.76 -11.18
C ALA A 140 -5.58 -20.72 -11.20
N ALA A 141 -4.94 -20.58 -10.04
CA ALA A 141 -3.49 -20.55 -9.90
C ALA A 141 -2.83 -21.96 -9.92
N ALA A 142 -3.57 -23.01 -10.31
CA ALA A 142 -3.14 -24.40 -10.30
C ALA A 142 -2.56 -24.85 -8.94
N LYS A 143 -3.24 -24.47 -7.85
CA LYS A 143 -2.90 -24.81 -6.47
C LYS A 143 -4.07 -25.35 -5.68
#